data_AF-A0A7C3ZUP8-F1
#
_entry.id   AF-A0A7C3ZUP8-F1
#
_cell.length_a   1.000
_cell.length_b   1.000
_cell.length_c   1.000
_cell.angle_alpha   90.00
_cell.angle_beta   90.00
_cell.angle_gamma   90.00
#
_symmetry.space_group_name_H-M   'P 1'
#
loop_
_entity.id
_entity.type
_entity.pdbx_description
1 polymer ?
#
loop_
_entity_poly.entity_id
_entity_poly.type
_entity_poly.pdbx_seq_one_letter_code
_entity_poly.pdbx_strand_id
1 'polypeptide(L)'
;MVSRLNTSMNISKSNSCMPNTKIREQDTQRRNEYRLAACLHVRVRIIGCSVAGVTHDLSASGASIRITSPWKFQVGQRCPIEIY
;
A
#
# COMPACT_ATOMS: atom_id res chain seq x y z
N MET A 1 -31.57 -49.56 -25.41
CA MET A 1 -30.48 -50.50 -25.10
C MET A 1 -29.23 -49.99 -25.78
N VAL A 2 -28.30 -49.40 -25.03
CA VAL A 2 -27.01 -48.95 -25.59
C VAL A 2 -25.91 -49.64 -24.81
N SER A 3 -25.10 -50.39 -25.56
CA SER A 3 -24.06 -51.28 -25.10
C SER A 3 -22.95 -50.54 -24.34
N ARG A 4 -22.58 -51.10 -23.19
CA ARG A 4 -21.40 -50.71 -22.42
C ARG A 4 -20.16 -51.21 -23.14
N LEU A 5 -19.30 -50.30 -23.62
CA LEU A 5 -17.93 -50.62 -24.01
C LEU A 5 -17.01 -50.31 -22.83
N ASN A 6 -16.44 -51.41 -22.33
CA ASN A 6 -15.47 -51.49 -21.26
C ASN A 6 -14.13 -50.96 -21.78
N THR A 7 -13.58 -49.90 -21.18
CA THR A 7 -12.16 -49.58 -21.35
C THR A 7 -11.53 -49.54 -19.98
N SER A 8 -10.83 -50.63 -19.67
CA SER A 8 -10.00 -50.83 -18.49
C SER A 8 -8.85 -49.81 -18.49
N MET A 9 -8.92 -48.83 -17.57
CA MET A 9 -7.83 -47.91 -17.31
C MET A 9 -7.10 -48.38 -16.05
N ASN A 10 -5.91 -48.95 -16.25
CA ASN A 10 -5.03 -49.45 -15.22
C ASN A 10 -4.34 -48.24 -14.56
N ILE A 11 -4.89 -47.72 -13.45
CA ILE A 11 -4.26 -46.64 -12.69
C ILE A 11 -3.37 -47.28 -11.62
N SER A 12 -2.09 -47.37 -11.93
CA SER A 12 -1.03 -47.58 -10.96
C SER A 12 -1.05 -46.44 -9.92
N LYS A 13 -1.32 -46.80 -8.67
CA LYS A 13 -1.14 -45.92 -7.51
C LYS A 13 0.33 -45.57 -7.35
N SER A 14 0.68 -44.29 -7.39
CA SER A 14 1.52 -43.60 -6.38
C SER A 14 2.00 -42.25 -6.88
N ASN A 15 1.30 -41.18 -6.47
CA ASN A 15 1.92 -39.91 -6.10
C ASN A 15 0.86 -39.09 -5.38
N SER A 16 0.91 -39.12 -4.06
CA SER A 16 0.21 -38.16 -3.22
C SER A 16 0.78 -36.78 -3.51
N CYS A 17 0.13 -36.03 -4.40
CA CYS A 17 0.24 -34.58 -4.45
C CYS A 17 -0.29 -34.04 -3.12
N MET A 18 0.58 -33.95 -2.12
CA MET A 18 0.38 -32.99 -1.03
C MET A 18 0.20 -31.62 -1.70
N PRO A 19 -0.89 -30.87 -1.44
CA PRO A 19 -0.96 -29.50 -1.87
C PRO A 19 0.23 -28.80 -1.21
N ASN A 20 1.19 -28.36 -2.03
CA ASN A 20 2.24 -27.47 -1.59
C ASN A 20 1.54 -26.17 -1.21
N THR A 21 1.15 -26.06 0.07
CA THR A 21 0.53 -24.88 0.66
C THR A 21 1.60 -23.79 0.59
N LYS A 22 1.71 -23.12 -0.57
CA LYS A 22 2.37 -21.84 -0.66
C LYS A 22 1.66 -20.98 0.37
N ILE A 23 2.34 -20.74 1.49
CA ILE A 23 1.89 -19.78 2.50
C ILE A 23 1.67 -18.50 1.69
N ARG A 24 0.40 -18.14 1.50
CA ARG A 24 0.01 -16.90 0.87
C ARG A 24 0.53 -15.84 1.84
N GLU A 25 1.61 -15.15 1.50
CA GLU A 25 2.07 -13.99 2.26
C GLU A 25 0.85 -13.07 2.39
N GLN A 26 0.39 -12.85 3.63
CA GLN A 26 -0.75 -11.98 3.86
C GLN A 26 -0.30 -10.55 3.62
N ASP A 27 -0.69 -9.99 2.47
CA ASP A 27 -0.63 -8.56 2.21
C ASP A 27 -1.57 -7.86 3.21
N THR A 28 -0.99 -7.42 4.33
CA THR A 28 -1.72 -6.72 5.38
C THR A 28 -1.71 -5.21 5.09
N GLN A 29 -2.85 -4.69 4.66
CA GLN A 29 -3.06 -3.25 4.56
C GLN A 29 -3.12 -2.65 5.98
N ARG A 30 -2.10 -1.88 6.36
CA ARG A 30 -2.02 -1.24 7.69
C ARG A 30 -2.70 0.13 7.77
N ARG A 31 -2.89 0.81 6.63
CA ARG A 31 -3.49 2.15 6.57
C ARG A 31 -4.98 2.03 6.26
N ASN A 32 -5.80 2.79 6.99
CA ASN A 32 -7.24 2.86 6.77
C ASN A 32 -7.61 3.49 5.42
N GLU A 33 -6.70 4.29 4.84
CA GLU A 33 -6.90 4.99 3.58
C GLU A 33 -5.77 4.68 2.59
N TYR A 34 -6.12 4.57 1.31
CA TYR A 34 -5.15 4.61 0.22
C TYR A 34 -4.54 6.01 0.12
N ARG A 35 -3.29 6.07 -0.34
CA ARG A 35 -2.58 7.33 -0.59
C ARG A 35 -2.22 7.43 -2.05
N LEU A 36 -2.47 8.60 -2.61
CA LEU A 36 -2.09 8.95 -3.97
C LEU A 36 -0.66 9.47 -3.97
N ALA A 37 0.19 8.92 -4.82
CA ALA A 37 1.50 9.50 -5.10
C ALA A 37 1.30 10.81 -5.85
N ALA A 38 1.77 11.93 -5.28
CA ALA A 38 1.55 13.26 -5.83
C ALA A 38 2.66 14.20 -5.39
N CYS A 39 3.22 14.94 -6.35
CA CYS A 39 4.28 15.93 -6.15
C CYS A 39 3.70 17.34 -6.29
N LEU A 40 3.08 17.86 -5.22
CA LEU A 40 2.48 19.18 -5.18
C LEU A 40 3.33 20.11 -4.32
N HIS A 41 3.47 21.37 -4.73
CA HIS A 41 4.14 22.37 -3.92
C HIS A 41 3.27 22.77 -2.74
N VAL A 42 3.90 22.91 -1.58
CA VAL A 42 3.20 23.27 -0.35
C VAL A 42 3.94 24.32 0.44
N ARG A 43 3.19 25.11 1.21
CA ARG A 43 3.70 26.04 2.20
C ARG A 43 3.16 25.64 3.57
N VAL A 44 4.07 25.28 4.46
CA VAL A 44 3.77 24.94 5.85
C VAL A 44 3.91 26.21 6.68
N ARG A 45 2.82 26.64 7.32
CA ARG A 45 2.82 27.80 8.22
C ARG A 45 3.28 27.39 9.61
N ILE A 46 4.20 28.16 10.15
CA ILE A 46 4.76 28.03 11.49
C ILE A 46 4.74 29.38 12.19
N ILE A 47 4.96 29.40 13.50
CA ILE A 47 4.90 30.66 14.27
C ILE A 47 5.99 31.61 13.75
N GLY A 48 5.57 32.75 13.20
CA GLY A 48 6.47 33.80 12.70
C GLY A 48 7.14 33.53 11.35
N CYS A 49 6.87 32.41 10.67
CA CYS A 49 7.45 32.13 9.35
C CYS A 49 6.66 31.10 8.53
N SER A 50 7.09 30.86 7.30
CA SER A 50 6.52 29.82 6.44
C SER A 50 7.64 29.09 5.72
N VAL A 51 7.44 27.79 5.52
CA VAL A 51 8.44 26.92 4.93
C VAL A 51 7.87 26.22 3.71
N ALA A 52 8.64 26.22 2.62
CA ALA A 52 8.26 25.50 1.42
C ALA A 52 8.54 23.99 1.55
N GLY A 53 7.72 23.19 0.87
CA GLY A 53 7.89 21.76 0.77
C GLY A 53 7.25 21.21 -0.50
N VAL A 54 7.40 19.90 -0.70
CA VAL A 54 6.75 19.16 -1.78
C VAL A 54 6.15 17.89 -1.20
N THR A 55 4.92 17.55 -1.56
CA THR A 55 4.31 16.28 -1.16
C THR A 55 5.00 15.11 -1.88
N HIS A 56 5.05 13.97 -1.22
CA HIS A 56 5.40 12.69 -1.86
C HIS A 56 4.14 11.86 -2.10
N ASP A 57 3.27 11.81 -1.09
CA ASP A 57 1.97 11.17 -1.15
C ASP A 57 0.95 11.93 -0.30
N LEU A 58 -0.34 11.74 -0.61
CA LEU A 58 -1.45 12.33 0.15
C LEU A 58 -2.70 11.45 0.15
N SER A 59 -3.53 11.67 1.16
CA SER A 59 -4.84 11.06 1.40
C SER A 59 -5.77 12.11 1.98
N ALA A 60 -7.06 11.81 2.11
CA ALA A 60 -8.02 12.73 2.71
C ALA A 60 -7.64 13.13 4.15
N SER A 61 -7.05 12.20 4.91
CA SER A 61 -6.64 12.43 6.31
C SER A 61 -5.22 12.97 6.51
N GLY A 62 -4.39 13.06 5.46
CA GLY A 62 -3.03 13.60 5.62
C GLY A 62 -2.09 13.40 4.44
N ALA A 63 -0.91 14.04 4.52
CA ALA A 63 0.11 14.08 3.47
C ALA A 63 1.52 13.82 4.03
N SER A 64 2.42 13.27 3.21
CA SER A 64 3.85 13.16 3.52
C SER A 64 4.58 14.24 2.76
N ILE A 65 5.23 15.15 3.47
CA ILE A 65 5.84 16.35 2.87
C ILE A 65 7.35 16.31 3.09
N ARG A 66 8.11 16.50 2.02
CA ARG A 66 9.54 16.78 2.08
C ARG A 66 9.73 18.30 2.18
N ILE A 67 10.30 18.74 3.28
CA ILE A 67 10.56 20.15 3.55
C ILE A 67 11.89 20.56 2.90
N THR A 68 11.92 21.73 2.23
CA THR A 68 13.11 22.20 1.50
C THR A 68 14.03 23.10 2.32
N SER A 69 13.68 23.41 3.57
CA SER A 69 14.50 24.21 4.49
C SER A 69 14.97 23.36 5.68
N PRO A 70 16.03 23.77 6.41
CA PRO A 70 16.53 23.03 7.58
C PRO A 70 15.63 23.13 8.83
N TRP A 71 14.35 23.48 8.66
CA TRP A 71 13.43 23.64 9.79
C TRP A 71 13.13 22.30 10.47
N LYS A 72 13.14 22.31 11.81
CA LYS A 72 12.79 21.14 12.63
C LYS A 72 11.37 21.30 13.17
N PHE A 73 10.53 20.31 12.90
CA PHE A 73 9.18 20.22 13.45
C PHE A 73 9.17 19.26 14.64
N GLN A 74 8.32 19.52 15.62
CA GLN A 74 8.08 18.59 16.72
C GLN A 74 6.87 17.70 16.40
N VAL A 75 6.94 16.42 16.76
CA VAL A 75 5.79 15.51 16.62
C VAL A 75 4.64 16.01 17.50
N GLY A 76 3.43 16.09 16.92
CA GLY A 76 2.24 16.64 17.59
C GLY A 76 2.06 18.15 17.43
N GLN A 77 3.04 18.86 16.87
CA GLN A 77 2.92 20.29 16.56
C GLN A 77 1.86 20.51 15.47
N ARG A 78 0.91 21.40 15.73
CA ARG A 78 -0.08 21.82 14.72
C ARG A 78 0.55 22.80 13.74
N CYS A 79 0.57 22.44 12.47
CA CYS A 79 1.09 23.26 11.38
C CYS A 79 0.07 23.33 10.24
N PRO A 80 -0.54 24.48 9.95
CA PRO A 80 -1.39 24.64 8.77
C PRO A 80 -0.57 24.45 7.49
N ILE A 81 -1.16 23.82 6.47
CA ILE A 81 -0.52 23.53 5.19
C ILE A 81 -1.39 24.11 4.08
N GLU A 82 -0.77 24.84 3.16
CA GLU A 82 -1.38 25.34 1.93
C GLU A 82 -0.76 24.63 0.73
N ILE A 83 -1.60 24.11 -0.17
CA ILE A 83 -1.20 23.47 -1.42
C ILE A 83 -1.44 24.47 -2.55
N TYR A 84 -0.47 24.63 -3.47
CA TYR A 84 -0.55 25.54 -4.60
C TYR A 84 0.18 25.02 -5.84
#